data_AF-A0A1U7JF89-F1
#
_entry.id   AF-A0A1U7JF89-F1
#
_cell.length_a   1.000
_cell.length_b   1.000
_cell.length_c   1.000
_cell.angle_alpha   90.00
_cell.angle_beta   90.00
_cell.angle_gamma   90.00
#
_symmetry.space_group_name_H-M   'P 1'
#
loop_
_entity.id
_entity.type
_entity.pdbx_description
1 polymer ?
#
loop_
_entity_poly.entity_id
_entity_poly.type
_entity_poly.pdbx_seq_one_letter_code
_entity_poly.pdbx_strand_id
1 'polypeptide(L)'
;MKKTLTVAFVGAAMISSAASAQSAFLTDANELCLSIIEGASIEEMGFTPSAEATEVPFMTEAYEGKLTGVDVRIDLGERFGAPMCDVNAPEASVQDYEAIHADLVDNFGVRGVNYDNPSSSTGYRGEIWADKEAMSGPIEDMQINGTELTSVFVQYAKSGFMQTGGRAGVILSYQAR
;
A
#
# COMPACT_ATOMS: atom_id res chain seq x y z
N MET A 1 -27.68 -63.25 -6.12
CA MET A 1 -27.89 -61.78 -6.18
C MET A 1 -26.53 -61.11 -6.25
N LYS A 2 -26.18 -60.49 -7.38
CA LYS A 2 -24.88 -59.81 -7.58
C LYS A 2 -24.96 -58.41 -6.98
N LYS A 3 -24.09 -58.08 -6.02
CA LYS A 3 -24.03 -56.76 -5.38
C LYS A 3 -23.10 -55.86 -6.19
N THR A 4 -23.67 -54.81 -6.80
CA THR A 4 -22.93 -53.76 -7.49
C THR A 4 -22.40 -52.79 -6.43
N LEU A 5 -21.08 -52.59 -6.40
CA LEU A 5 -20.40 -51.66 -5.50
C LEU A 5 -20.23 -50.32 -6.23
N THR A 6 -20.97 -49.30 -5.81
CA THR A 6 -20.83 -47.94 -6.34
C THR A 6 -19.73 -47.25 -5.55
N VAL A 7 -18.58 -47.01 -6.18
CA VAL A 7 -17.49 -46.20 -5.61
C VAL A 7 -17.81 -44.73 -5.89
N ALA A 8 -18.20 -44.00 -4.86
CA ALA A 8 -18.34 -42.55 -4.92
C ALA A 8 -16.96 -41.92 -4.84
N PHE A 9 -16.52 -41.29 -5.94
CA PHE A 9 -15.34 -40.43 -5.97
C PHE A 9 -15.67 -39.16 -5.17
N VAL A 10 -15.17 -39.09 -3.93
CA VAL A 10 -15.15 -37.83 -3.16
C VAL A 10 -14.06 -36.98 -3.79
N GLY A 11 -14.47 -36.05 -4.65
CA GLY A 11 -13.57 -35.04 -5.20
C GLY A 11 -12.99 -34.22 -4.05
N ALA A 12 -11.67 -34.31 -3.88
CA ALA A 12 -10.92 -33.40 -3.03
C ALA A 12 -11.07 -31.99 -3.64
N ALA A 13 -11.94 -31.17 -3.05
CA ALA A 13 -11.94 -29.75 -3.31
C ALA A 13 -10.57 -29.22 -2.86
N MET A 14 -9.72 -28.88 -3.82
CA MET A 14 -8.52 -28.10 -3.53
C MET A 14 -8.99 -26.76 -2.99
N ILE A 15 -8.91 -26.60 -1.67
CA ILE A 15 -9.03 -25.31 -1.00
C ILE A 15 -7.79 -24.55 -1.46
N SER A 16 -7.97 -23.73 -2.50
CA SER A 16 -6.93 -22.80 -2.96
C SER A 16 -6.65 -21.86 -1.79
N SER A 17 -5.50 -22.05 -1.17
CA SER A 17 -5.01 -21.25 -0.05
C SER A 17 -4.77 -19.82 -0.53
N ALA A 18 -5.74 -18.93 -0.27
CA ALA A 18 -5.66 -17.48 -0.47
C ALA A 18 -4.68 -16.80 0.51
N ALA A 19 -3.63 -17.50 0.94
CA ALA A 19 -2.69 -17.05 1.98
C ALA A 19 -1.42 -16.41 1.41
N SER A 20 -1.30 -16.25 0.09
CA SER A 20 -0.08 -15.74 -0.56
C SER A 20 -0.28 -14.46 -1.38
N ALA A 21 -1.43 -13.78 -1.27
CA ALA A 21 -1.67 -12.51 -1.96
C ALA A 21 -1.31 -11.28 -1.11
N GLN A 22 -1.20 -11.42 0.22
CA GLN A 22 -1.06 -10.29 1.14
C GLN A 22 0.38 -9.78 1.29
N SER A 23 1.39 -10.67 1.33
CA SER A 23 2.80 -10.23 1.35
C SER A 23 3.26 -9.62 0.02
N ALA A 24 2.49 -9.80 -1.05
CA ALA A 24 2.84 -9.27 -2.36
C ALA A 24 2.50 -7.78 -2.50
N PHE A 25 1.49 -7.26 -1.80
CA PHE A 25 1.06 -5.88 -2.02
C PHE A 25 2.12 -4.86 -1.58
N LEU A 26 2.68 -4.98 -0.37
CA LEU A 26 3.72 -4.07 0.09
C LEU A 26 4.98 -4.19 -0.78
N THR A 27 5.40 -5.41 -1.10
CA THR A 27 6.57 -5.66 -1.97
C THR A 27 6.37 -5.06 -3.36
N ASP A 28 5.24 -5.33 -4.02
CA ASP A 28 4.95 -4.83 -5.37
C ASP A 28 4.79 -3.29 -5.36
N ALA A 29 4.19 -2.71 -4.30
CA ALA A 29 4.07 -1.26 -4.14
C ALA A 29 5.45 -0.60 -3.97
N ASN A 30 6.33 -1.21 -3.18
CA ASN A 30 7.71 -0.78 -3.03
C ASN A 30 8.44 -0.83 -4.38
N GLU A 31 8.43 -1.97 -5.07
CA GLU A 31 9.12 -2.14 -6.35
C GLU A 31 8.61 -1.15 -7.41
N LEU A 32 7.30 -0.94 -7.49
CA LEU A 32 6.67 0.05 -8.36
C LEU A 32 7.17 1.46 -8.04
N CYS A 33 6.98 1.92 -6.80
CA CYS A 33 7.31 3.29 -6.42
C CYS A 33 8.81 3.58 -6.54
N LEU A 34 9.67 2.66 -6.11
CA LEU A 34 11.12 2.84 -6.21
C LEU A 34 11.57 2.89 -7.66
N SER A 35 11.03 2.05 -8.54
CA SER A 35 11.35 2.08 -9.97
C SER A 35 10.96 3.42 -10.60
N ILE A 36 9.78 3.96 -10.26
CA ILE A 36 9.30 5.26 -10.75
C ILE A 36 10.21 6.39 -10.26
N ILE A 37 10.56 6.39 -8.97
CA ILE A 37 11.47 7.37 -8.36
C ILE A 37 12.85 7.33 -9.04
N GLU A 38 13.31 6.16 -9.46
CA GLU A 38 14.56 5.95 -10.21
C GLU A 38 14.43 6.27 -11.72
N GLY A 39 13.26 6.72 -12.17
CA GLY A 39 13.01 7.25 -13.51
C GLY A 39 12.36 6.28 -14.49
N ALA A 40 11.87 5.13 -14.03
CA ALA A 40 11.11 4.21 -14.87
C ALA A 40 9.73 4.77 -15.22
N SER A 41 9.24 4.47 -16.43
CA SER A 41 7.93 4.93 -16.88
C SER A 41 6.81 4.09 -16.28
N ILE A 42 5.90 4.72 -15.54
CA ILE A 42 4.73 4.07 -14.96
C ILE A 42 3.76 3.54 -16.04
N GLU A 43 3.72 4.18 -17.21
CA GLU A 43 2.88 3.75 -18.34
C GLU A 43 3.38 2.43 -18.94
N GLU A 44 4.70 2.23 -18.99
CA GLU A 44 5.31 0.97 -19.43
C GLU A 44 5.07 -0.17 -18.44
N MET A 45 4.76 0.15 -17.18
CA MET A 45 4.35 -0.79 -16.13
C MET A 45 2.86 -1.14 -16.20
N GLY A 46 2.12 -0.62 -17.19
CA GLY A 46 0.73 -0.96 -17.45
C GLY A 46 -0.30 -0.08 -16.74
N PHE A 47 0.12 1.04 -16.15
CA PHE A 47 -0.78 2.04 -15.61
C PHE A 47 -1.18 3.07 -16.67
N THR A 48 -2.35 3.66 -16.51
CA THR A 48 -2.87 4.68 -17.42
C THR A 48 -3.06 6.00 -16.69
N PRO A 49 -2.78 7.16 -17.31
CA PRO A 49 -3.08 8.45 -16.71
C PRO A 49 -4.55 8.55 -16.28
N SER A 50 -4.77 8.99 -15.05
CA SER A 50 -6.10 9.23 -14.50
C SER A 50 -6.79 10.35 -15.28
N ALA A 51 -8.07 10.17 -15.57
CA ALA A 51 -8.90 11.23 -16.14
C ALA A 51 -9.16 12.38 -15.13
N GLU A 52 -9.07 12.07 -13.83
CA GLU A 52 -9.24 13.02 -12.74
C GLU A 52 -7.88 13.53 -12.26
N ALA A 53 -7.75 14.86 -12.15
CA ALA A 53 -6.58 15.48 -11.55
C ALA A 53 -6.43 15.04 -10.09
N THR A 54 -5.19 14.94 -9.60
CA THR A 54 -4.94 14.67 -8.19
C THR A 54 -5.22 15.90 -7.34
N GLU A 55 -5.96 15.70 -6.24
CA GLU A 55 -6.13 16.69 -5.18
C GLU A 55 -5.22 16.40 -3.98
N VAL A 56 -4.36 15.38 -4.09
CA VAL A 56 -3.43 14.99 -3.04
C VAL A 56 -2.33 16.05 -2.96
N PRO A 57 -2.06 16.64 -1.78
CA PRO A 57 -1.02 17.64 -1.63
C PRO A 57 0.33 17.14 -2.13
N PHE A 58 1.09 18.01 -2.79
CA PHE A 58 2.43 17.73 -3.36
C PHE A 58 2.45 16.78 -4.57
N MET A 59 1.32 16.18 -4.94
CA MET A 59 1.20 15.35 -6.13
C MET A 59 0.82 16.20 -7.35
N THR A 60 1.36 15.84 -8.50
CA THR A 60 1.16 16.55 -9.77
C THR A 60 0.52 15.67 -10.82
N GLU A 61 0.73 14.36 -10.74
CA GLU A 61 0.27 13.38 -11.71
C GLU A 61 -0.46 12.26 -11.00
N ALA A 62 -1.41 11.64 -11.69
CA ALA A 62 -2.12 10.48 -11.18
C ALA A 62 -2.35 9.46 -12.27
N TYR A 63 -2.31 8.20 -11.88
CA TYR A 63 -2.44 7.04 -12.73
C TYR A 63 -3.35 6.01 -12.08
N GLU A 64 -4.00 5.19 -12.89
CA GLU A 64 -4.86 4.10 -12.46
C GLU A 64 -4.38 2.80 -13.09
N GLY A 65 -4.52 1.70 -12.36
CA GLY A 65 -4.09 0.39 -12.83
C GLY A 65 -4.35 -0.70 -11.81
N LYS A 66 -3.66 -1.83 -11.99
CA LYS A 66 -3.73 -2.96 -11.07
C LYS A 66 -2.37 -3.27 -10.48
N LEU A 67 -2.31 -3.43 -9.17
CA LEU A 67 -1.15 -3.91 -8.44
C LEU A 67 -1.53 -5.21 -7.74
N THR A 68 -0.83 -6.30 -8.04
CA THR A 68 -1.17 -7.64 -7.51
C THR A 68 -2.65 -8.04 -7.77
N GLY A 69 -3.25 -7.53 -8.86
CA GLY A 69 -4.67 -7.74 -9.20
C GLY A 69 -5.67 -6.82 -8.49
N VAL A 70 -5.22 -6.02 -7.52
CA VAL A 70 -6.01 -5.00 -6.81
C VAL A 70 -6.03 -3.72 -7.64
N ASP A 71 -7.21 -3.10 -7.79
CA ASP A 71 -7.32 -1.78 -8.42
C ASP A 71 -6.69 -0.73 -7.52
N VAL A 72 -5.76 0.05 -8.06
CA VAL A 72 -5.06 1.11 -7.34
C VAL A 72 -4.99 2.40 -8.15
N ARG A 73 -4.91 3.51 -7.44
CA ARG A 73 -4.50 4.81 -7.96
C ARG A 73 -3.08 5.10 -7.49
N ILE A 74 -2.22 5.56 -8.39
CA ILE A 74 -0.87 6.00 -8.09
C ILE A 74 -0.81 7.51 -8.28
N ASP A 75 -0.51 8.28 -7.23
CA ASP A 75 -0.26 9.71 -7.33
C ASP A 75 1.26 9.95 -7.24
N LEU A 76 1.81 10.75 -8.16
CA LEU A 76 3.24 11.06 -8.25
C LEU A 76 3.47 12.57 -8.08
N GLY A 77 4.58 12.95 -7.46
CA GLY A 77 4.94 14.35 -7.31
C GLY A 77 6.25 14.59 -6.57
N GLU A 78 6.33 15.74 -5.89
CA GLU A 78 7.55 16.17 -5.20
C GLU A 78 7.20 16.98 -3.95
N ARG A 79 7.89 16.67 -2.84
CA ARG A 79 7.79 17.44 -1.59
C ARG A 79 9.19 17.86 -1.14
N PHE A 80 9.39 19.16 -0.97
CA PHE A 80 10.66 19.75 -0.54
C PHE A 80 11.88 19.36 -1.40
N GLY A 81 11.71 19.21 -2.72
CA GLY A 81 12.80 18.82 -3.62
C GLY A 81 13.06 17.30 -3.71
N ALA A 82 12.25 16.49 -3.02
CA ALA A 82 12.38 15.03 -3.01
C ALA A 82 11.18 14.36 -3.68
N PRO A 83 11.39 13.38 -4.60
CA PRO A 83 10.31 12.67 -5.28
C PRO A 83 9.38 11.93 -4.31
N MET A 84 8.09 11.89 -4.66
CA MET A 84 7.05 11.18 -3.93
C MET A 84 6.26 10.23 -4.84
N CYS A 85 5.87 9.10 -4.25
CA CYS A 85 4.95 8.13 -4.86
C CYS A 85 3.92 7.68 -3.81
N ASP A 86 2.65 7.85 -4.13
CA ASP A 86 1.50 7.46 -3.32
C ASP A 86 0.73 6.34 -4.01
N VAL A 87 0.61 5.17 -3.38
CA VAL A 87 -0.21 4.05 -3.83
C VAL A 87 -1.48 4.00 -2.99
N ASN A 88 -2.64 4.28 -3.61
CA ASN A 88 -3.94 4.16 -2.97
C ASN A 88 -4.71 2.94 -3.51
N ALA A 89 -5.07 2.02 -2.62
CA ALA A 89 -5.98 0.91 -2.88
C ALA A 89 -7.35 1.22 -2.24
N PRO A 90 -8.32 1.83 -2.97
CA PRO A 90 -9.55 2.36 -2.39
C PRO A 90 -10.47 1.30 -1.77
N GLU A 91 -10.43 0.09 -2.31
CA GLU A 91 -11.24 -1.04 -1.84
C GLU A 91 -10.50 -1.94 -0.83
N ALA A 92 -9.25 -1.61 -0.49
CA ALA A 92 -8.49 -2.36 0.50
C ALA A 92 -9.11 -2.19 1.90
N SER A 93 -9.11 -3.28 2.66
CA SER A 93 -9.74 -3.38 3.97
C SER A 93 -8.82 -2.90 5.09
N VAL A 94 -9.40 -2.75 6.29
CA VAL A 94 -8.60 -2.51 7.49
C VAL A 94 -7.65 -3.68 7.80
N GLN A 95 -7.99 -4.91 7.40
CA GLN A 95 -7.12 -6.07 7.58
C GLN A 95 -5.89 -5.98 6.67
N ASP A 96 -6.04 -5.44 5.46
CA ASP A 96 -4.91 -5.22 4.55
C ASP A 96 -3.96 -4.16 5.11
N TYR A 97 -4.50 -3.09 5.71
CA TYR A 97 -3.72 -2.11 6.46
C TYR A 97 -2.91 -2.73 7.61
N GLU A 98 -3.56 -3.52 8.47
CA GLU A 98 -2.89 -4.13 9.63
C GLU A 98 -1.80 -5.13 9.19
N ALA A 99 -1.99 -5.82 8.06
CA ALA A 99 -0.97 -6.69 7.48
C ALA A 99 0.24 -5.90 6.96
N ILE A 100 0.00 -4.84 6.18
CA ILE A 100 1.06 -3.95 5.68
C ILE A 100 1.80 -3.27 6.83
N HIS A 101 1.07 -2.82 7.87
CA HIS A 101 1.66 -2.26 9.08
C HIS A 101 2.62 -3.25 9.73
N ALA A 102 2.18 -4.51 9.94
CA ALA A 102 3.02 -5.55 10.51
C ALA A 102 4.29 -5.79 9.68
N ASP A 103 4.17 -5.87 8.35
CA ASP A 103 5.32 -6.05 7.46
C ASP A 103 6.31 -4.86 7.52
N LEU A 104 5.81 -3.62 7.66
CA LEU A 104 6.65 -2.44 7.86
C LEU A 104 7.36 -2.48 9.23
N VAL A 105 6.68 -2.94 10.28
CA VAL A 105 7.30 -3.15 11.61
C VAL A 105 8.39 -4.22 11.53
N ASP A 106 8.15 -5.31 10.82
CA ASP A 106 9.13 -6.37 10.64
C ASP A 106 10.36 -5.89 9.83
N ASN A 107 10.15 -5.07 8.80
CA ASN A 107 11.22 -4.50 7.99
C ASN A 107 12.09 -3.48 8.74
N PHE A 108 11.48 -2.60 9.54
CA PHE A 108 12.20 -1.50 10.19
C PHE A 108 12.51 -1.72 11.67
N GLY A 109 11.94 -2.76 12.29
CA GLY A 109 12.10 -3.05 13.72
C GLY A 109 11.43 -2.03 14.64
N VAL A 110 10.62 -1.11 14.11
CA VAL A 110 9.93 -0.06 14.87
C VAL A 110 8.48 0.10 14.41
N ARG A 111 7.60 0.52 15.33
CA ARG A 111 6.15 0.57 15.09
C ARG A 111 5.66 1.81 14.33
N GLY A 112 6.54 2.78 14.06
CA GLY A 112 6.14 4.11 13.61
C GLY A 112 5.46 4.96 14.70
N VAL A 113 4.99 6.14 14.31
CA VAL A 113 4.16 7.06 15.11
C VAL A 113 2.71 6.91 14.70
N ASN A 114 1.89 6.47 15.67
CA ASN A 114 0.49 6.15 15.40
C ASN A 114 -0.45 7.33 15.65
N TYR A 115 -1.25 7.65 14.65
CA TYR A 115 -2.41 8.50 14.70
C TYR A 115 -3.67 7.67 14.39
N ASP A 116 -4.15 6.92 15.38
CA ASP A 116 -5.35 6.08 15.25
C ASP A 116 -6.58 6.77 15.85
N ASN A 117 -7.69 6.79 15.12
CA ASN A 117 -9.00 7.16 15.64
C ASN A 117 -10.08 6.26 15.02
N PRO A 118 -10.16 4.99 15.44
CA PRO A 118 -11.00 4.00 14.77
C PRO A 118 -12.49 4.20 15.09
N SER A 119 -12.80 5.00 16.12
CA SER A 119 -14.16 5.38 16.50
C SER A 119 -14.68 6.61 15.76
N SER A 120 -13.84 7.29 14.95
CA SER A 120 -14.30 8.39 14.11
C SER A 120 -15.29 7.90 13.05
N SER A 121 -16.08 8.81 12.49
CA SER A 121 -16.93 8.50 11.34
C SER A 121 -16.14 8.04 10.11
N THR A 122 -14.85 8.38 10.03
CA THR A 122 -13.95 8.02 8.93
C THR A 122 -13.21 6.70 9.18
N GLY A 123 -13.26 6.14 10.40
CA GLY A 123 -12.55 4.91 10.78
C GLY A 123 -11.04 5.00 10.53
N TYR A 124 -10.45 6.17 10.76
CA TYR A 124 -9.07 6.48 10.36
C TYR A 124 -8.04 5.75 11.21
N ARG A 125 -7.04 5.18 10.54
CA ARG A 125 -5.79 4.65 11.11
C ARG A 125 -4.63 5.21 10.30
N GLY A 126 -3.53 5.62 10.93
CA GLY A 126 -2.38 6.14 10.18
C GLY A 126 -1.11 6.12 10.98
N GLU A 127 0.00 5.79 10.33
CA GLU A 127 1.28 5.52 10.99
C GLU A 127 2.43 6.09 10.15
N ILE A 128 3.32 6.87 10.76
CA ILE A 128 4.52 7.46 10.11
C ILE A 128 5.76 6.70 10.60
N TRP A 129 6.56 6.11 9.72
CA TRP A 129 7.74 5.33 10.13
C TRP A 129 9.03 6.15 10.21
N ALA A 130 9.23 7.13 9.34
CA ALA A 130 10.36 8.06 9.51
C ALA A 130 10.08 9.42 8.89
N ASP A 131 10.50 10.45 9.61
CA ASP A 131 11.03 11.71 9.11
C ASP A 131 11.90 12.30 10.26
N LYS A 132 12.56 13.44 10.02
CA LYS A 132 13.34 14.16 11.05
C LYS A 132 12.49 14.68 12.23
N GLU A 133 11.17 14.66 12.09
CA GLU A 133 10.17 15.18 13.03
C GLU A 133 9.36 14.05 13.70
N ALA A 134 9.63 12.79 13.34
CA ALA A 134 8.87 11.64 13.79
C ALA A 134 9.11 11.45 15.29
N MET A 135 8.03 11.58 16.05
CA MET A 135 8.06 11.55 17.51
C MET A 135 8.60 10.24 18.10
N SER A 136 8.71 9.17 17.29
CA SER A 136 9.28 7.87 17.67
C SER A 136 10.81 7.78 17.57
N GLY A 137 11.47 8.81 17.04
CA GLY A 137 12.90 8.81 16.72
C GLY A 137 13.18 8.42 15.26
N PRO A 138 14.26 8.94 14.64
CA PRO A 138 14.59 8.68 13.25
C PRO A 138 15.04 7.22 13.05
N ILE A 139 14.59 6.58 11.97
CA ILE A 139 15.21 5.35 11.47
C ILE A 139 16.46 5.79 10.68
N GLU A 140 17.66 5.52 11.21
CA GLU A 140 18.92 6.00 10.63
C GLU A 140 19.16 5.48 9.20
N ASP A 141 18.84 4.20 8.97
CA ASP A 141 19.01 3.50 7.69
C ASP A 141 17.66 3.04 7.12
N MET A 142 16.71 3.97 6.90
CA MET A 142 15.46 3.63 6.24
C MET A 142 15.71 3.30 4.77
N GLN A 143 15.76 2.00 4.49
CA GLN A 143 15.93 1.48 3.14
C GLN A 143 14.91 0.40 2.87
N ILE A 144 14.40 0.39 1.65
CA ILE A 144 13.63 -0.73 1.10
C ILE A 144 14.34 -1.13 -0.19
N ASN A 145 14.70 -2.40 -0.33
CA ASN A 145 15.39 -2.94 -1.50
C ASN A 145 16.67 -2.16 -1.92
N GLY A 146 17.34 -1.50 -0.97
CA GLY A 146 18.56 -0.73 -1.22
C GLY A 146 18.34 0.74 -1.61
N THR A 147 17.09 1.18 -1.79
CA THR A 147 16.78 2.60 -2.04
C THR A 147 16.57 3.33 -0.70
N GLU A 148 17.30 4.43 -0.50
CA GLU A 148 17.17 5.27 0.69
C GLU A 148 15.87 6.10 0.65
N LEU A 149 15.06 5.97 1.69
CA LEU A 149 13.84 6.75 1.85
C LEU A 149 14.04 7.86 2.88
N THR A 150 13.42 9.01 2.62
CA THR A 150 13.21 10.05 3.62
C THR A 150 12.00 9.77 4.50
N SER A 151 10.96 9.14 3.92
CA SER A 151 9.78 8.71 4.67
C SER A 151 9.05 7.56 3.97
N VAL A 152 8.40 6.74 4.79
CA VAL A 152 7.33 5.81 4.39
C VAL A 152 6.18 5.94 5.37
N PHE A 153 4.97 5.96 4.84
CA PHE A 153 3.74 6.23 5.58
C PHE A 153 2.64 5.30 5.09
N VAL A 154 1.81 4.82 6.01
CA VAL A 154 0.62 4.03 5.67
C VAL A 154 -0.58 4.56 6.43
N GLN A 155 -1.70 4.66 5.72
CA GLN A 155 -2.99 5.03 6.25
C GLN A 155 -4.06 4.04 5.84
N TYR A 156 -5.11 4.00 6.64
CA TYR A 156 -6.40 3.47 6.28
C TYR A 156 -7.49 4.46 6.66
N ALA A 157 -8.48 4.62 5.78
CA ALA A 157 -9.73 5.28 6.12
C ALA A 157 -10.91 4.53 5.51
N LYS A 158 -11.95 4.28 6.31
CA LYS A 158 -13.21 3.70 5.83
C LYS A 158 -13.92 4.64 4.84
N SER A 159 -13.74 5.95 5.00
CA SER A 159 -14.25 6.96 4.07
C SER A 159 -13.25 8.11 3.96
N GLY A 160 -13.14 8.68 2.76
CA GLY A 160 -12.26 9.81 2.49
C GLY A 160 -12.59 11.07 3.28
N PHE A 161 -11.54 11.83 3.61
CA PHE A 161 -11.63 13.11 4.30
C PHE A 161 -10.37 13.94 4.03
N MET A 162 -10.33 15.17 4.52
CA MET A 162 -9.29 16.15 4.16
C MET A 162 -7.86 15.64 4.36
N GLN A 163 -7.56 14.91 5.44
CA GLN A 163 -6.20 14.44 5.73
C GLN A 163 -5.74 13.26 4.85
N THR A 164 -6.67 12.56 4.20
CA THR A 164 -6.35 11.53 3.20
C THR A 164 -6.42 12.07 1.78
N GLY A 165 -6.59 13.38 1.59
CA GLY A 165 -6.87 13.96 0.28
C GLY A 165 -8.19 13.47 -0.32
N GLY A 166 -9.18 13.17 0.53
CA GLY A 166 -10.47 12.63 0.10
C GLY A 166 -10.48 11.14 -0.24
N ARG A 167 -9.37 10.42 -0.03
CA ARG A 167 -9.21 9.01 -0.38
C ARG A 167 -9.66 8.06 0.74
N ALA A 168 -10.31 6.97 0.36
CA ALA A 168 -10.64 5.84 1.25
C ALA A 168 -9.69 4.66 1.00
N GLY A 169 -9.84 3.59 1.79
CA GLY A 169 -9.04 2.38 1.67
C GLY A 169 -7.65 2.55 2.26
N VAL A 170 -6.68 1.80 1.71
CA VAL A 170 -5.27 1.85 2.12
C VAL A 170 -4.50 2.85 1.28
N ILE A 171 -3.61 3.61 1.90
CA ILE A 171 -2.69 4.54 1.22
C ILE A 171 -1.28 4.23 1.72
N LEU A 172 -0.36 3.96 0.81
CA LEU A 172 1.08 3.86 1.06
C LEU A 172 1.79 5.02 0.37
N SER A 173 2.52 5.81 1.13
CA SER A 173 3.29 6.95 0.61
C SER A 173 4.77 6.72 0.80
N TYR A 174 5.54 6.95 -0.25
CA TYR A 174 6.99 6.85 -0.28
C TYR A 174 7.58 8.19 -0.66
N GLN A 175 8.66 8.56 0.02
CA GLN A 175 9.50 9.69 -0.36
C GLN A 175 10.95 9.26 -0.32
N ALA A 176 11.69 9.45 -1.41
CA ALA A 176 13.12 9.13 -1.48
C ALA A 176 13.99 10.33 -1.05
N ARG A 177 15.30 10.08 -0.87
CA ARG A 177 16.31 11.13 -0.63
C ARG A 177 16.81 11.79 -1.91
#